data_AF-A0A7Z2GA24-F1
#
_entry.id   AF-A0A7Z2GA24-F1
#
_cell.length_a   1.000
_cell.length_b   1.000
_cell.length_c   1.000
_cell.angle_alpha   90.00
_cell.angle_beta   90.00
_cell.angle_gamma   90.00
#
_symmetry.space_group_name_H-M   'P 1'
#
loop_
_entity.id
_entity.type
_entity.pdbx_description
1 polymer ?
#
loop_
_entity_poly.entity_id
_entity_poly.type
_entity_poly.pdbx_seq_one_letter_code
_entity_poly.pdbx_strand_id
1 'polypeptide(L)'
;MRDEFDEPEVPAQVGEANAEAAALEAAEVVANAAVLPAVPVVPETIRLLNRDFLTDAANLPDASIDLIVADPPYGLGKDYGNDSDMRSGENFLAWTYEWLDLAIPKLKPTGSLYVFCTWQYAPEIFVYLKSKLTMVNEIVWDRRVPSMGGTTRRFTSVHDNIGFFAVSKDYYFDLDPVRIPYDAATKKARSRKLFEGSKWLELGYNPKDVWSVSRLHRQHAERVDHPTQKPLEIVERMVLASCPPGGRVLDPFMGSGTTAVACARQQREFVGYEINESYCAIARERVSAAAASAVAAGA
;
A
#
# COMPACT_ATOMS: atom_id res chain seq x y z
N MET A 1 34.40 53.54 17.15
CA MET A 1 34.59 54.86 16.51
C MET A 1 33.26 55.14 15.84
N ARG A 2 32.37 55.85 16.53
CA ARG A 2 31.87 57.20 16.16
C ARG A 2 31.49 57.30 14.70
N ASP A 3 30.38 57.87 14.27
CA ASP A 3 29.12 58.42 14.80
C ASP A 3 28.40 58.78 13.48
N GLU A 4 27.08 58.74 13.41
CA GLU A 4 26.31 59.80 12.74
C GLU A 4 24.81 59.57 12.96
N PHE A 5 24.24 60.52 13.69
CA PHE A 5 22.82 60.79 13.83
C PHE A 5 22.33 61.50 12.58
N ASP A 6 21.14 61.16 12.09
CA ASP A 6 20.39 61.99 11.14
C ASP A 6 18.99 62.28 11.73
N GLU A 7 18.52 63.51 11.53
CA GLU A 7 17.36 64.13 12.18
C GLU A 7 15.98 63.60 11.69
N PRO A 8 14.88 63.80 12.45
CA PRO A 8 13.59 63.19 12.13
C PRO A 8 12.76 64.01 11.12
N GLU A 9 12.23 63.33 10.08
CA GLU A 9 11.26 63.88 9.14
C GLU A 9 9.81 63.89 9.70
N VAL A 10 9.05 64.90 9.27
CA VAL A 10 7.66 65.21 9.62
C VAL A 10 6.69 64.23 8.94
N PRO A 11 5.63 63.71 9.60
CA PRO A 11 4.71 62.77 8.97
C PRO A 11 3.72 63.49 8.04
N ALA A 12 3.69 63.08 6.77
CA ALA A 12 2.66 63.44 5.81
C ALA A 12 1.34 62.70 6.10
N GLN A 13 0.24 63.41 5.89
CA GLN A 13 -1.14 62.96 6.13
C GLN A 13 -1.50 61.75 5.23
N VAL A 14 -1.83 60.62 5.84
CA VAL A 14 -2.43 59.46 5.17
C VAL A 14 -3.90 59.39 5.56
N GLY A 15 -4.77 59.90 4.69
CA GLY A 15 -6.21 59.80 4.84
C GLY A 15 -6.85 59.66 3.46
N GLU A 16 -7.79 58.72 3.34
CA GLU A 16 -8.70 58.46 2.21
C GLU A 16 -8.31 57.39 1.16
N ALA A 17 -7.04 57.12 0.86
CA ALA A 17 -6.71 56.03 -0.11
C ALA A 17 -6.81 54.59 0.46
N ASN A 18 -6.79 54.43 1.79
CA ASN A 18 -6.74 53.10 2.44
C ASN A 18 -8.11 52.43 2.64
N ALA A 19 -9.23 53.15 2.53
CA ALA A 19 -10.56 52.58 2.78
C ALA A 19 -11.11 51.83 1.54
N GLU A 20 -10.81 52.34 0.34
CA GLU A 20 -11.28 51.74 -0.92
C GLU A 20 -10.47 50.48 -1.29
N ALA A 21 -9.15 50.50 -1.05
CA ALA A 21 -8.29 49.33 -1.21
C ALA A 21 -8.67 48.20 -0.24
N ALA A 22 -8.95 48.52 1.03
CA ALA A 22 -9.38 47.53 2.02
C ALA A 22 -10.77 46.93 1.70
N ALA A 23 -11.67 47.70 1.08
CA ALA A 23 -12.98 47.21 0.66
C ALA A 23 -12.91 46.29 -0.58
N LEU A 24 -12.01 46.58 -1.52
CA LEU A 24 -11.71 45.71 -2.67
C LEU A 24 -11.02 44.40 -2.24
N GLU A 25 -10.07 44.49 -1.31
CA GLU A 25 -9.38 43.31 -0.75
C GLU A 25 -10.33 42.44 0.09
N ALA A 26 -11.24 43.05 0.86
CA ALA A 26 -12.31 42.33 1.56
C ALA A 26 -13.32 41.67 0.60
N ALA A 27 -13.66 42.31 -0.52
CA ALA A 27 -14.55 41.74 -1.53
C ALA A 27 -13.91 40.56 -2.28
N GLU A 28 -12.59 40.60 -2.51
CA GLU A 28 -11.83 39.53 -3.14
C GLU A 28 -11.63 38.33 -2.20
N VAL A 29 -11.44 38.58 -0.90
CA VAL A 29 -11.40 37.54 0.15
C VAL A 29 -12.77 36.86 0.35
N VAL A 30 -13.88 37.58 0.18
CA VAL A 30 -15.23 37.01 0.25
C VAL A 30 -15.61 36.26 -1.04
N ALA A 31 -15.10 36.68 -2.21
CA ALA A 31 -15.28 35.95 -3.47
C ALA A 31 -14.47 34.64 -3.54
N ASN A 32 -13.39 34.54 -2.77
CA ASN A 32 -12.59 33.31 -2.59
C ASN A 32 -12.97 32.51 -1.33
N ALA A 33 -14.17 32.73 -0.78
CA ALA A 33 -14.74 31.86 0.24
C ALA A 33 -14.67 30.40 -0.29
N ALA A 34 -13.80 29.63 0.35
CA ALA A 34 -13.29 28.36 -0.11
C ALA A 34 -14.40 27.47 -0.66
N VAL A 35 -14.35 27.18 -1.97
CA VAL A 35 -14.84 25.89 -2.45
C VAL A 35 -14.08 24.86 -1.64
N LEU A 36 -14.74 24.24 -0.66
CA LEU A 36 -14.18 23.09 0.04
C LEU A 36 -13.63 22.16 -1.03
N PRO A 37 -12.37 21.70 -0.93
CA PRO A 37 -11.82 20.80 -1.94
C PRO A 37 -12.80 19.64 -2.08
N ALA A 38 -13.29 19.43 -3.30
CA ALA A 38 -14.25 18.37 -3.57
C ALA A 38 -13.68 17.07 -3.00
N VAL A 39 -14.45 16.39 -2.14
CA VAL A 39 -14.02 15.12 -1.54
C VAL A 39 -13.60 14.20 -2.69
N PRO A 40 -12.36 13.65 -2.66
CA PRO A 40 -11.85 12.81 -3.75
C PRO A 40 -12.85 11.70 -4.05
N VAL A 41 -13.32 11.63 -5.30
CA VAL A 41 -14.30 10.64 -5.72
C VAL A 41 -13.59 9.30 -5.88
N VAL A 42 -14.03 8.31 -5.10
CA VAL A 42 -13.54 6.94 -5.12
C VAL A 42 -14.57 6.06 -5.84
N PRO A 43 -14.17 5.09 -6.69
CA PRO A 43 -15.11 4.19 -7.33
C PRO A 43 -15.97 3.43 -6.31
N GLU A 44 -17.24 3.19 -6.62
CA GLU A 44 -18.17 2.48 -5.71
C GLU A 44 -17.68 1.07 -5.32
N THR A 45 -16.87 0.45 -6.18
CA THR A 45 -16.24 -0.85 -5.94
C THR A 45 -15.11 -0.81 -4.91
N ILE A 46 -14.65 0.37 -4.48
CA ILE A 46 -13.55 0.55 -3.54
C ILE A 46 -14.07 1.16 -2.24
N ARG A 47 -14.15 0.35 -1.19
CA ARG A 47 -14.64 0.75 0.14
C ARG A 47 -13.47 0.98 1.10
N LEU A 48 -13.24 2.24 1.47
CA LEU A 48 -12.21 2.65 2.43
C LEU A 48 -12.86 3.01 3.77
N LEU A 49 -12.63 2.20 4.81
CA LEU A 49 -13.27 2.33 6.11
C LEU A 49 -12.28 2.87 7.14
N ASN A 50 -12.59 4.04 7.72
CA ASN A 50 -11.85 4.54 8.89
C ASN A 50 -12.39 3.88 10.16
N ARG A 51 -11.97 2.64 10.42
CA ARG A 51 -12.46 1.78 11.51
C ARG A 51 -11.37 0.80 11.90
N ASP A 52 -11.44 0.28 13.13
CA ASP A 52 -10.62 -0.84 13.56
C ASP A 52 -11.20 -2.16 13.08
N PHE A 53 -10.43 -2.89 12.25
CA PHE A 53 -10.82 -4.20 11.74
C PHE A 53 -11.17 -5.19 12.86
N LEU A 54 -10.44 -5.20 13.98
CA LEU A 54 -10.69 -6.16 15.07
C LEU A 54 -12.10 -5.99 15.65
N THR A 55 -12.60 -4.75 15.66
CA THR A 55 -13.93 -4.43 16.20
C THR A 55 -15.05 -4.45 15.15
N ASP A 56 -14.73 -4.26 13.86
CA ASP A 56 -15.71 -4.18 12.77
C ASP A 56 -15.79 -5.45 11.90
N ALA A 57 -14.87 -6.42 12.06
CA ALA A 57 -14.81 -7.62 11.22
C ALA A 57 -16.13 -8.41 11.15
N ALA A 58 -16.96 -8.35 12.19
CA ALA A 58 -18.29 -8.98 12.20
C ALA A 58 -19.26 -8.39 11.14
N ASN A 59 -19.03 -7.15 10.69
CA ASN A 59 -19.83 -6.49 9.65
C ASN A 59 -19.41 -6.89 8.23
N LEU A 60 -18.29 -7.62 8.09
CA LEU A 60 -17.86 -8.19 6.82
C LEU A 60 -18.32 -9.65 6.74
N PRO A 61 -19.12 -10.04 5.72
CA PRO A 61 -19.59 -11.41 5.60
C PRO A 61 -18.44 -12.41 5.44
N ASP A 62 -18.59 -13.58 6.05
CA ASP A 62 -17.70 -14.72 5.82
C ASP A 62 -17.80 -15.21 4.37
N ALA A 63 -16.75 -15.89 3.90
CA ALA A 63 -16.65 -16.42 2.54
C ALA A 63 -17.00 -15.41 1.42
N SER A 64 -16.62 -14.14 1.60
CA SER A 64 -16.94 -13.05 0.67
C SER A 64 -15.72 -12.43 -0.02
N ILE A 65 -14.51 -12.79 0.39
CA ILE A 65 -13.24 -12.22 -0.07
C ILE A 65 -12.46 -13.24 -0.89
N ASP A 66 -11.98 -12.84 -2.06
CA ASP A 66 -11.12 -13.68 -2.91
C ASP A 66 -9.64 -13.61 -2.47
N LEU A 67 -9.19 -12.44 -2.03
CA LEU A 67 -7.80 -12.20 -1.65
C LEU A 67 -7.72 -11.32 -0.41
N ILE A 68 -6.92 -11.71 0.58
CA ILE A 68 -6.49 -10.83 1.65
C ILE A 68 -5.03 -10.45 1.40
N VAL A 69 -4.74 -9.15 1.43
CA VAL A 69 -3.36 -8.62 1.46
C VAL A 69 -3.23 -7.85 2.77
N ALA A 70 -2.41 -8.35 3.69
CA ALA A 70 -2.26 -7.76 5.02
C ALA A 70 -0.82 -7.32 5.26
N ASP A 71 -0.64 -6.05 5.58
CA ASP A 71 0.62 -5.44 6.04
C ASP A 71 0.43 -4.89 7.46
N PRO A 72 0.33 -5.78 8.48
CA PRO A 72 0.08 -5.35 9.84
C PRO A 72 1.29 -4.60 10.43
N PRO A 73 1.13 -3.91 11.57
CA PRO A 73 2.21 -3.67 12.52
C PRO A 73 3.08 -4.92 12.74
N TYR A 74 4.38 -4.72 12.92
CA TYR A 74 5.40 -5.76 13.06
C TYR A 74 5.99 -5.88 14.48
N GLY A 75 5.59 -5.00 15.40
CA GLY A 75 6.16 -4.95 16.74
C GLY A 75 7.59 -4.41 16.76
N LEU A 76 7.91 -3.48 15.87
CA LEU A 76 9.25 -2.89 15.73
C LEU A 76 9.38 -1.49 16.36
N GLY A 77 8.33 -0.98 17.00
CA GLY A 77 8.29 0.34 17.61
C GLY A 77 8.21 1.50 16.61
N LYS A 78 7.63 1.27 15.43
CA LYS A 78 7.40 2.31 14.43
C LYS A 78 6.21 3.19 14.81
N ASP A 79 6.40 4.49 14.70
CA ASP A 79 5.33 5.46 14.94
C ASP A 79 4.39 5.57 13.72
N TYR A 80 3.12 5.22 13.93
CA TYR A 80 1.99 5.35 13.00
C TYR A 80 0.95 6.37 13.48
N GLY A 81 1.29 7.18 14.49
CA GLY A 81 0.36 8.05 15.22
C GLY A 81 -0.43 7.33 16.31
N ASN A 82 -0.04 6.10 16.67
CA ASN A 82 -0.62 5.30 17.74
C ASN A 82 0.37 4.21 18.22
N ASP A 83 0.00 3.48 19.28
CA ASP A 83 0.85 2.44 19.89
C ASP A 83 0.74 1.05 19.22
N SER A 84 0.22 0.97 17.99
CA SER A 84 -0.01 -0.32 17.30
C SER A 84 1.26 -1.16 17.16
N ASP A 85 2.38 -0.53 16.85
CA ASP A 85 3.67 -1.19 16.60
C ASP A 85 4.57 -1.34 17.84
N MET A 86 4.07 -0.98 19.03
CA MET A 86 4.82 -1.05 20.29
C MET A 86 4.73 -2.41 21.00
N ARG A 87 3.86 -3.31 20.51
CA ARG A 87 3.73 -4.69 21.03
C ARG A 87 4.97 -5.51 20.69
N SER A 88 5.34 -6.46 21.54
CA SER A 88 6.46 -7.37 21.29
C SER A 88 6.23 -8.75 21.93
N GLY A 89 7.04 -9.73 21.52
CA GLY A 89 7.02 -11.08 22.06
C GLY A 89 5.65 -11.76 21.93
N GLU A 90 5.23 -12.44 22.99
CA GLU A 90 3.97 -13.18 23.04
C GLU A 90 2.75 -12.26 22.88
N ASN A 91 2.80 -11.03 23.37
CA ASN A 91 1.69 -10.07 23.22
C ASN A 91 1.49 -9.65 21.76
N PHE A 92 2.59 -9.50 21.01
CA PHE A 92 2.51 -9.23 19.57
C PHE A 92 1.94 -10.43 18.81
N LEU A 93 2.39 -11.65 19.13
CA LEU A 93 1.88 -12.87 18.51
C LEU A 93 0.41 -13.11 18.82
N ALA A 94 -0.02 -12.95 20.07
CA ALA A 94 -1.42 -13.10 20.48
C ALA A 94 -2.33 -12.12 19.72
N TRP A 95 -1.93 -10.84 19.64
CA TRP A 95 -2.64 -9.84 18.84
C TRP A 95 -2.65 -10.19 17.35
N THR A 96 -1.54 -10.74 16.82
CA THR A 96 -1.46 -11.17 15.42
C THR A 96 -2.42 -12.33 15.13
N TYR A 97 -2.51 -13.29 16.04
CA TYR A 97 -3.41 -14.43 15.92
C TYR A 97 -4.89 -14.02 16.02
N GLU A 98 -5.21 -13.04 16.84
CA GLU A 98 -6.56 -12.50 16.98
C GLU A 98 -7.10 -11.95 15.66
N TRP A 99 -6.37 -11.03 15.00
CA TRP A 99 -6.86 -10.48 13.73
C TRP A 99 -6.85 -11.52 12.61
N LEU A 100 -5.90 -12.46 12.63
CA LEU A 100 -5.89 -13.58 11.69
C LEU A 100 -7.14 -14.45 11.83
N ASP A 101 -7.58 -14.72 13.05
CA ASP A 101 -8.78 -15.51 13.31
C ASP A 101 -10.08 -14.81 12.89
N LEU A 102 -10.08 -13.48 12.88
CA LEU A 102 -11.16 -12.68 12.32
C LEU A 102 -11.11 -12.61 10.79
N ALA A 103 -9.92 -12.57 10.20
CA ALA A 103 -9.72 -12.37 8.76
C ALA A 103 -9.88 -13.67 7.95
N ILE A 104 -9.37 -14.81 8.44
CA ILE A 104 -9.38 -16.08 7.70
C ILE A 104 -10.80 -16.52 7.28
N PRO A 105 -11.84 -16.45 8.15
CA PRO A 105 -13.21 -16.81 7.77
C PRO A 105 -13.80 -15.97 6.63
N LYS A 106 -13.24 -14.78 6.37
CA LYS A 106 -13.70 -13.89 5.29
C LYS A 106 -13.34 -14.43 3.91
N LEU A 107 -12.33 -15.30 3.81
CA LEU A 107 -11.91 -15.91 2.56
C LEU A 107 -12.96 -16.87 2.01
N LYS A 108 -13.22 -16.77 0.71
CA LYS A 108 -13.93 -17.79 -0.07
C LYS A 108 -13.17 -19.12 -0.06
N PRO A 109 -13.80 -20.26 -0.39
CA PRO A 109 -13.12 -21.56 -0.49
C PRO A 109 -11.93 -21.60 -1.47
N THR A 110 -11.94 -20.73 -2.48
CA THR A 110 -10.87 -20.54 -3.48
C THR A 110 -9.93 -19.38 -3.13
N GLY A 111 -10.09 -18.77 -1.95
CA GLY A 111 -9.43 -17.55 -1.55
C GLY A 111 -8.01 -17.74 -1.02
N SER A 112 -7.26 -16.65 -1.04
CA SER A 112 -5.85 -16.60 -0.67
C SER A 112 -5.51 -15.46 0.30
N LEU A 113 -4.48 -15.64 1.10
CA LEU A 113 -3.94 -14.67 2.05
C LEU A 113 -2.45 -14.42 1.74
N TYR A 114 -2.08 -13.16 1.60
CA TYR A 114 -0.71 -12.69 1.73
C TYR A 114 -0.57 -11.91 3.03
N VAL A 115 0.41 -12.29 3.85
CA VAL A 115 0.77 -11.56 5.07
C VAL A 115 2.22 -11.14 5.00
N PHE A 116 2.46 -9.83 5.04
CA PHE A 116 3.81 -9.31 5.22
C PHE A 116 4.22 -9.44 6.69
N CYS A 117 5.47 -9.78 6.92
CA CYS A 117 6.05 -9.88 8.25
C CYS A 117 7.56 -9.69 8.21
N THR A 118 8.15 -9.52 9.39
CA THR A 118 9.60 -9.57 9.53
C THR A 118 10.04 -11.03 9.75
N TRP A 119 11.28 -11.33 9.38
CA TRP A 119 11.91 -12.62 9.67
C TRP A 119 11.86 -13.02 11.16
N GLN A 120 11.69 -12.06 12.08
CA GLN A 120 11.73 -12.33 13.53
C GLN A 120 10.51 -13.12 14.03
N TYR A 121 9.32 -12.83 13.46
CA TYR A 121 8.07 -13.48 13.85
C TYR A 121 7.45 -14.33 12.74
N ALA A 122 8.03 -14.31 11.53
CA ALA A 122 7.58 -15.14 10.42
C ALA A 122 7.47 -16.63 10.79
N PRO A 123 8.42 -17.26 11.51
CA PRO A 123 8.30 -18.68 11.87
C PRO A 123 7.03 -18.98 12.69
N GLU A 124 6.76 -18.21 13.74
CA GLU A 124 5.62 -18.39 14.64
C GLU A 124 4.29 -18.09 13.92
N ILE A 125 4.24 -17.03 13.11
CA ILE A 125 3.07 -16.68 12.32
C ILE A 125 2.78 -17.77 11.27
N PHE A 126 3.82 -18.31 10.62
CA PHE A 126 3.63 -19.34 9.59
C PHE A 126 3.22 -20.67 10.20
N VAL A 127 3.77 -21.07 11.34
CA VAL A 127 3.31 -22.27 12.08
C VAL A 127 1.83 -22.13 12.44
N TYR A 128 1.43 -20.96 12.95
CA TYR A 128 0.03 -20.68 13.27
C TYR A 128 -0.88 -20.78 12.03
N LEU A 129 -0.52 -20.12 10.93
CA LEU A 129 -1.27 -20.14 9.69
C LEU A 129 -1.37 -21.53 9.07
N LYS A 130 -0.29 -22.34 9.13
CA LYS A 130 -0.29 -23.74 8.66
C LYS A 130 -1.25 -24.66 9.41
N SER A 131 -1.70 -24.27 10.61
CA SER A 131 -2.74 -25.01 11.33
C SER A 131 -4.15 -24.75 10.78
N LYS A 132 -4.33 -23.70 9.96
CA LYS A 132 -5.63 -23.22 9.46
C LYS A 132 -5.73 -23.19 7.93
N LEU A 133 -4.62 -22.98 7.25
CA LEU A 133 -4.51 -22.79 5.80
C LEU A 133 -3.40 -23.64 5.20
N THR A 134 -3.46 -23.84 3.88
CA THR A 134 -2.38 -24.45 3.11
C THR A 134 -1.33 -23.39 2.79
N MET A 135 -0.09 -23.59 3.22
CA MET A 135 1.02 -22.74 2.80
C MET A 135 1.37 -23.02 1.33
N VAL A 136 1.40 -21.99 0.51
CA VAL A 136 1.72 -22.07 -0.91
C VAL A 136 3.17 -21.66 -1.15
N ASN A 137 3.57 -20.49 -0.66
CA ASN A 137 4.96 -20.02 -0.71
C ASN A 137 5.34 -19.23 0.54
N GLU A 138 6.62 -19.29 0.88
CA GLU A 138 7.30 -18.18 1.55
C GLU A 138 7.95 -17.34 0.47
N ILE A 139 7.57 -16.07 0.36
CA ILE A 139 8.12 -15.12 -0.59
C ILE A 139 9.08 -14.19 0.16
N VAL A 140 10.28 -14.03 -0.37
CA VAL A 140 11.30 -13.11 0.15
C VAL A 140 11.27 -11.83 -0.68
N TRP A 141 10.93 -10.71 -0.06
CA TRP A 141 11.03 -9.41 -0.70
C TRP A 141 12.41 -8.80 -0.48
N ASP A 142 13.27 -8.88 -1.49
CA ASP A 142 14.53 -8.14 -1.52
C ASP A 142 14.24 -6.66 -1.84
N ARG A 143 14.42 -5.80 -0.83
CA ARG A 143 14.10 -4.37 -0.91
C ARG A 143 15.13 -3.54 -1.69
N ARG A 144 16.16 -4.18 -2.26
CA ARG A 144 17.28 -3.57 -2.99
C ARG A 144 17.82 -2.33 -2.30
N VAL A 145 17.99 -2.40 -0.99
CA VAL A 145 18.53 -1.28 -0.22
C VAL A 145 20.04 -1.27 -0.40
N PRO A 146 20.63 -0.28 -1.10
CA PRO A 146 22.07 -0.07 -1.01
C PRO A 146 22.37 0.31 0.44
N SER A 147 22.87 -0.66 1.21
CA SER A 147 23.15 -0.46 2.63
C SER A 147 24.15 0.68 2.80
N MET A 148 23.80 1.69 3.59
CA MET A 148 24.67 2.83 3.93
C MET A 148 25.67 2.48 5.06
N GLY A 149 25.89 1.19 5.31
CA GLY A 149 26.52 0.71 6.53
C GLY A 149 25.46 0.26 7.55
N GLY A 150 25.86 -0.67 8.42
CA GLY A 150 25.01 -1.29 9.42
C GLY A 150 25.86 -1.84 10.56
N THR A 151 25.24 -2.64 11.41
CA THR A 151 25.99 -3.31 12.47
C THR A 151 27.08 -4.22 11.89
N THR A 152 28.26 -4.22 12.52
CA THR A 152 29.36 -5.15 12.19
C THR A 152 29.24 -6.49 12.93
N ARG A 153 28.23 -6.64 13.80
CA ARG A 153 28.05 -7.82 14.66
C ARG A 153 27.18 -8.90 14.00
N ARG A 154 26.49 -8.58 12.90
CA ARG A 154 25.60 -9.49 12.14
C ARG A 154 25.32 -8.93 10.75
N PHE A 155 24.72 -9.76 9.89
CA PHE A 155 24.15 -9.28 8.62
C PHE A 155 22.93 -8.39 8.88
N THR A 156 22.86 -7.26 8.18
CA THR A 156 21.70 -6.37 8.27
C THR A 156 20.57 -6.92 7.41
N SER A 157 19.35 -6.98 7.94
CA SER A 157 18.21 -7.44 7.14
C SER A 157 17.86 -6.40 6.08
N VAL A 158 17.88 -6.84 4.83
CA VAL A 158 17.46 -6.06 3.66
C VAL A 158 16.16 -6.59 3.04
N HIS A 159 15.57 -7.62 3.65
CA HIS A 159 14.34 -8.24 3.17
C HIS A 159 13.23 -8.22 4.21
N ASP A 160 12.00 -8.36 3.71
CA ASP A 160 10.83 -8.74 4.50
C ASP A 160 10.33 -10.12 3.99
N ASN A 161 9.62 -10.85 4.85
CA ASN A 161 9.03 -12.15 4.51
C ASN A 161 7.54 -11.94 4.19
N ILE A 162 7.04 -12.68 3.22
CA ILE A 162 5.64 -12.64 2.83
C ILE A 162 5.14 -14.08 2.80
N GLY A 163 4.22 -14.40 3.70
CA GLY A 163 3.55 -15.70 3.72
C GLY A 163 2.42 -15.71 2.70
N PHE A 164 2.45 -16.62 1.73
CA PHE A 164 1.34 -16.89 0.81
C PHE A 164 0.62 -18.17 1.23
N PHE A 165 -0.64 -18.03 1.62
CA PHE A 165 -1.49 -19.10 2.11
C PHE A 165 -2.80 -19.16 1.32
N ALA A 166 -3.39 -20.34 1.26
CA ALA A 166 -4.64 -20.61 0.56
C ALA A 166 -5.60 -21.44 1.43
N VAL A 167 -6.91 -21.23 1.25
CA VAL A 167 -7.95 -22.00 1.96
C VAL A 167 -7.91 -23.48 1.56
N SER A 168 -7.67 -23.77 0.28
CA SER A 168 -7.65 -25.13 -0.25
C SER A 168 -6.65 -25.24 -1.39
N LYS A 169 -6.51 -26.45 -1.98
CA LYS A 169 -5.69 -26.68 -3.18
C LYS A 169 -6.31 -26.10 -4.46
N ASP A 170 -7.61 -25.77 -4.42
CA ASP A 170 -8.36 -25.23 -5.56
C ASP A 170 -8.38 -23.69 -5.55
N TYR A 171 -7.34 -23.07 -4.98
CA TYR A 171 -7.22 -21.62 -4.90
C TYR A 171 -7.04 -20.99 -6.28
N TYR A 172 -7.59 -19.78 -6.44
CA TYR A 172 -7.39 -19.02 -7.68
C TYR A 172 -5.93 -18.58 -7.80
N PHE A 173 -5.31 -18.86 -8.96
CA PHE A 173 -3.97 -18.37 -9.29
C PHE A 173 -3.79 -18.20 -10.79
N ASP A 174 -3.52 -16.96 -11.23
CA ASP A 174 -3.19 -16.64 -12.62
C ASP A 174 -1.73 -16.15 -12.73
N LEU A 175 -0.88 -17.02 -13.28
CA LEU A 175 0.53 -16.73 -13.47
C LEU A 175 0.79 -15.76 -14.62
N ASP A 176 -0.04 -15.79 -15.67
CA ASP A 176 0.26 -15.13 -16.94
C ASP A 176 0.39 -13.59 -16.82
N PRO A 177 -0.44 -12.84 -16.06
CA PRO A 177 -0.29 -11.38 -15.93
C PRO A 177 0.93 -10.96 -15.09
N VAL A 178 1.58 -11.89 -14.39
CA VAL A 178 2.70 -11.60 -13.48
C VAL A 178 4.03 -12.22 -13.94
N ARG A 179 4.09 -12.72 -15.17
CA ARG A 179 5.32 -13.20 -15.78
C ARG A 179 6.32 -12.06 -15.96
N ILE A 180 7.59 -12.39 -15.78
CA ILE A 180 8.69 -11.46 -16.05
C ILE A 180 9.14 -11.68 -17.49
N PRO A 181 9.06 -10.67 -18.38
CA PRO A 181 9.53 -10.81 -19.74
C PRO A 181 11.04 -11.02 -19.78
N TYR A 182 11.51 -11.77 -20.76
CA TYR A 182 12.95 -11.84 -21.03
C TYR A 182 13.42 -10.58 -21.75
N ASP A 183 14.64 -10.15 -21.46
CA ASP A 183 15.33 -9.23 -22.34
C ASP A 183 15.55 -9.86 -23.72
N ALA A 184 15.72 -9.01 -24.74
CA ALA A 184 15.81 -9.46 -26.13
C ALA A 184 16.98 -10.43 -26.37
N ALA A 185 18.11 -10.25 -25.68
CA ALA A 185 19.28 -11.12 -25.84
C ALA A 185 19.00 -12.51 -25.25
N THR A 186 18.43 -12.56 -24.05
CA THR A 186 18.01 -13.81 -23.39
C THR A 186 16.92 -14.53 -24.17
N LYS A 187 15.91 -13.80 -24.69
CA LYS A 187 14.85 -14.39 -25.53
C LYS A 187 15.46 -15.04 -26.76
N LYS A 188 16.31 -14.30 -27.50
CA LYS A 188 17.01 -14.81 -28.69
C LYS A 188 17.89 -16.03 -28.39
N ALA A 189 18.62 -16.02 -27.28
CA ALA A 189 19.47 -17.14 -26.89
C ALA A 189 18.67 -18.41 -26.53
N ARG A 190 17.43 -18.23 -26.06
CA ARG A 190 16.51 -19.33 -25.71
C ARG A 190 15.56 -19.74 -26.83
N SER A 191 15.44 -18.96 -27.90
CA SER A 191 14.68 -19.31 -29.11
C SER A 191 15.34 -20.49 -29.84
N ARG A 192 14.95 -21.71 -29.46
CA ARG A 192 15.19 -22.93 -30.23
C ARG A 192 13.87 -23.32 -30.90
N LYS A 193 13.89 -23.94 -32.08
CA LYS A 193 12.68 -24.39 -32.78
C LYS A 193 11.73 -25.22 -31.88
N LEU A 194 12.28 -25.99 -30.95
CA LEU A 194 11.51 -26.78 -29.98
C LEU A 194 10.68 -25.94 -28.99
N PHE A 195 11.04 -24.68 -28.77
CA PHE A 195 10.44 -23.79 -27.77
C PHE A 195 9.58 -22.68 -28.39
N GLU A 196 9.51 -22.60 -29.72
CA GLU A 196 8.58 -21.71 -30.41
C GLU A 196 7.14 -22.01 -30.00
N GLY A 197 6.38 -20.98 -29.65
CA GLY A 197 5.00 -21.11 -29.14
C GLY A 197 4.89 -21.47 -27.66
N SER A 198 6.00 -21.67 -26.94
CA SER A 198 5.93 -21.88 -25.49
C SER A 198 5.55 -20.57 -24.76
N LYS A 199 4.52 -20.63 -23.90
CA LYS A 199 4.04 -19.46 -23.14
C LYS A 199 5.17 -18.76 -22.37
N TRP A 200 6.12 -19.53 -21.82
CA TRP A 200 7.21 -18.95 -21.04
C TRP A 200 8.21 -18.16 -21.90
N LEU A 201 8.36 -18.50 -23.19
CA LEU A 201 9.21 -17.75 -24.12
C LEU A 201 8.49 -16.50 -24.64
N GLU A 202 7.18 -16.57 -24.84
CA GLU A 202 6.40 -15.45 -25.37
C GLU A 202 6.00 -14.42 -24.31
N LEU A 203 5.42 -14.88 -23.20
CA LEU A 203 4.93 -14.03 -22.12
C LEU A 203 5.97 -13.79 -21.03
N GLY A 204 6.99 -14.66 -20.93
CA GLY A 204 8.03 -14.58 -19.91
C GLY A 204 7.94 -15.66 -18.83
N TYR A 205 8.86 -15.61 -17.88
CA TYR A 205 9.01 -16.65 -16.87
C TYR A 205 8.24 -16.36 -15.58
N ASN A 206 7.97 -17.41 -14.81
CA ASN A 206 7.40 -17.28 -13.48
C ASN A 206 8.32 -16.41 -12.60
N PRO A 207 7.79 -15.38 -11.89
CA PRO A 207 8.58 -14.43 -11.11
C PRO A 207 9.34 -15.05 -9.93
N LYS A 208 9.07 -16.32 -9.62
CA LYS A 208 9.60 -17.08 -8.48
C LYS A 208 9.14 -16.45 -7.16
N ASP A 209 9.77 -16.85 -6.07
CA ASP A 209 9.46 -16.48 -4.69
C ASP A 209 10.52 -15.55 -4.07
N VAL A 210 11.47 -15.04 -4.86
CA VAL A 210 12.37 -13.96 -4.45
C VAL A 210 12.09 -12.74 -5.33
N TRP A 211 11.44 -11.75 -4.74
CA TRP A 211 10.99 -10.55 -5.45
C TRP A 211 11.93 -9.39 -5.13
N SER A 212 12.69 -8.95 -6.13
CA SER A 212 13.61 -7.82 -5.97
C SER A 212 12.98 -6.51 -6.46
N VAL A 213 12.26 -5.83 -5.57
CA VAL A 213 11.59 -4.55 -5.82
C VAL A 213 12.14 -3.52 -4.84
N SER A 214 12.64 -2.38 -5.33
CA SER A 214 13.20 -1.36 -4.45
C SER A 214 12.14 -0.78 -3.53
N ARG A 215 12.48 -0.56 -2.25
CA ARG A 215 11.62 0.24 -1.35
C ARG A 215 11.45 1.68 -1.88
N LEU A 216 10.35 2.32 -1.49
CA LEU A 216 10.10 3.72 -1.83
C LEU A 216 11.03 4.64 -1.03
N HIS A 217 12.00 5.27 -1.70
CA HIS A 217 12.81 6.32 -1.11
C HIS A 217 12.04 7.64 -1.02
N ARG A 218 12.57 8.63 -0.30
CA ARG A 218 11.89 9.91 -0.01
C ARG A 218 11.42 10.70 -1.24
N GLN A 219 12.12 10.56 -2.36
CA GLN A 219 11.83 11.30 -3.60
C GLN A 219 11.10 10.44 -4.64
N HIS A 220 10.72 9.20 -4.30
CA HIS A 220 10.04 8.33 -5.24
C HIS A 220 8.66 8.91 -5.58
N ALA A 221 8.27 8.92 -6.86
CA ALA A 221 7.01 9.53 -7.30
C ALA A 221 5.76 8.92 -6.65
N GLU A 222 5.81 7.62 -6.31
CA GLU A 222 4.73 6.94 -5.59
C GLU A 222 4.65 7.32 -4.09
N ARG A 223 5.71 7.91 -3.52
CA ARG A 223 5.82 8.10 -2.07
C ARG A 223 4.84 9.17 -1.59
N VAL A 224 4.05 8.82 -0.58
CA VAL A 224 3.22 9.74 0.19
C VAL A 224 3.67 9.81 1.65
N ASP A 225 3.02 10.66 2.44
CA ASP A 225 3.29 10.81 3.87
C ASP A 225 2.75 9.63 4.69
N HIS A 226 3.43 8.50 4.54
CA HIS A 226 3.21 7.30 5.34
C HIS A 226 4.55 6.64 5.63
N PRO A 227 4.83 6.23 6.88
CA PRO A 227 6.17 5.80 7.29
C PRO A 227 6.69 4.59 6.50
N THR A 228 5.82 3.61 6.22
CA THR A 228 6.21 2.27 5.72
C THR A 228 5.44 1.86 4.45
N GLN A 229 5.03 2.82 3.61
CA GLN A 229 4.32 2.53 2.36
C GLN A 229 5.03 1.45 1.52
N LYS A 230 4.29 0.38 1.20
CA LYS A 230 4.74 -0.68 0.29
C LYS A 230 4.68 -0.20 -1.17
N PRO A 231 5.66 -0.58 -2.03
CA PRO A 231 5.63 -0.27 -3.46
C PRO A 231 4.43 -0.88 -4.15
N LEU A 232 3.82 -0.15 -5.08
CA LEU A 232 2.66 -0.63 -5.82
C LEU A 232 2.95 -1.93 -6.59
N GLU A 233 4.14 -2.05 -7.20
CA GLU A 233 4.51 -3.21 -8.02
C GLU A 233 4.35 -4.54 -7.28
N ILE A 234 4.73 -4.61 -6.00
CA ILE A 234 4.70 -5.85 -5.23
C ILE A 234 3.26 -6.26 -4.89
N VAL A 235 2.42 -5.27 -4.56
CA VAL A 235 1.02 -5.48 -4.19
C VAL A 235 0.17 -5.77 -5.44
N GLU A 236 0.41 -5.04 -6.54
CA GLU A 236 -0.26 -5.25 -7.82
C GLU A 236 0.02 -6.65 -8.37
N ARG A 237 1.24 -7.19 -8.17
CA ARG A 237 1.55 -8.59 -8.48
C ARG A 237 0.66 -9.57 -7.70
N MET A 238 0.45 -9.36 -6.41
CA MET A 238 -0.42 -10.23 -5.59
C MET A 238 -1.88 -10.16 -6.06
N VAL A 239 -2.39 -8.95 -6.35
CA VAL A 239 -3.76 -8.74 -6.84
C VAL A 239 -3.98 -9.42 -8.18
N LEU A 240 -3.05 -9.26 -9.12
CA LEU A 240 -3.13 -9.87 -10.45
C LEU A 240 -3.05 -11.40 -10.39
N ALA A 241 -2.16 -11.94 -9.54
CA ALA A 241 -1.95 -13.37 -9.45
C ALA A 241 -3.08 -14.09 -8.71
N SER A 242 -3.63 -13.49 -7.66
CA SER A 242 -4.40 -14.24 -6.66
C SER A 242 -5.80 -13.68 -6.41
N CYS A 243 -6.24 -12.67 -7.18
CA CYS A 243 -7.63 -12.21 -7.20
C CYS A 243 -8.19 -12.26 -8.63
N PRO A 244 -9.30 -12.99 -8.87
CA PRO A 244 -9.91 -13.05 -10.19
C PRO A 244 -10.35 -11.66 -10.67
N PRO A 245 -10.47 -11.43 -11.98
CA PRO A 245 -11.06 -10.19 -12.52
C PRO A 245 -12.43 -9.93 -11.90
N GLY A 246 -12.65 -8.69 -11.40
CA GLY A 246 -13.87 -8.32 -10.66
C GLY A 246 -13.99 -8.96 -9.27
N GLY A 247 -13.02 -9.76 -8.84
CA GLY A 247 -12.96 -10.32 -7.49
C GLY A 247 -12.71 -9.26 -6.42
N ARG A 248 -12.87 -9.66 -5.16
CA ARG A 248 -12.85 -8.76 -4.01
C ARG A 248 -11.64 -8.98 -3.13
N VAL A 249 -10.92 -7.89 -2.86
CA VAL A 249 -9.73 -7.86 -2.00
C VAL A 249 -10.04 -7.22 -0.64
N LEU A 250 -9.52 -7.80 0.43
CA LEU A 250 -9.52 -7.21 1.78
C LEU A 250 -8.11 -6.81 2.19
N ASP A 251 -7.98 -5.62 2.77
CA ASP A 251 -6.78 -5.20 3.49
C ASP A 251 -7.18 -4.72 4.91
N PRO A 252 -6.90 -5.51 5.95
CA PRO A 252 -7.24 -5.14 7.33
C PRO A 252 -6.44 -3.95 7.90
N PHE A 253 -5.35 -3.55 7.23
CA PHE A 253 -4.39 -2.56 7.70
C PHE A 253 -3.91 -1.68 6.53
N MET A 254 -4.85 -1.06 5.82
CA MET A 254 -4.58 -0.52 4.48
C MET A 254 -3.56 0.62 4.43
N GLY A 255 -3.28 1.30 5.56
CA GLY A 255 -2.30 2.37 5.64
C GLY A 255 -2.59 3.46 4.62
N SER A 256 -1.59 3.77 3.79
CA SER A 256 -1.75 4.74 2.70
C SER A 256 -2.55 4.23 1.49
N GLY A 257 -3.11 3.01 1.53
CA GLY A 257 -4.04 2.50 0.51
C GLY A 257 -3.39 1.89 -0.74
N THR A 258 -2.15 1.38 -0.66
CA THR A 258 -1.48 0.78 -1.84
C THR A 258 -2.30 -0.40 -2.43
N THR A 259 -2.89 -1.25 -1.59
CA THR A 259 -3.77 -2.34 -2.02
C THR A 259 -5.01 -1.81 -2.73
N ALA A 260 -5.63 -0.75 -2.21
CA ALA A 260 -6.78 -0.11 -2.83
C ALA A 260 -6.45 0.48 -4.21
N VAL A 261 -5.29 1.12 -4.35
CA VAL A 261 -4.78 1.65 -5.63
C VAL A 261 -4.57 0.54 -6.65
N ALA A 262 -3.95 -0.58 -6.24
CA ALA A 262 -3.80 -1.74 -7.10
C ALA A 262 -5.16 -2.27 -7.57
N CYS A 263 -6.13 -2.39 -6.66
CA CYS A 263 -7.48 -2.85 -7.00
C CYS A 263 -8.18 -1.90 -7.97
N ALA A 264 -8.09 -0.58 -7.76
CA ALA A 264 -8.68 0.43 -8.64
C ALA A 264 -8.09 0.35 -10.07
N ARG A 265 -6.77 0.25 -10.20
CA ARG A 265 -6.08 0.12 -11.51
C ARG A 265 -6.46 -1.17 -12.24
N GLN A 266 -6.65 -2.24 -11.47
CA GLN A 266 -6.85 -3.58 -11.97
C GLN A 266 -8.32 -3.99 -12.00
N GLN A 267 -9.26 -3.07 -11.74
CA GLN A 267 -10.70 -3.31 -11.75
C GLN A 267 -11.12 -4.48 -10.83
N ARG A 268 -10.56 -4.52 -9.62
CA ARG A 268 -11.00 -5.41 -8.53
C ARG A 268 -11.85 -4.62 -7.54
N GLU A 269 -12.79 -5.31 -6.90
CA GLU A 269 -13.46 -4.77 -5.72
C GLU A 269 -12.50 -4.74 -4.53
N PHE A 270 -12.69 -3.78 -3.63
CA PHE A 270 -11.84 -3.61 -2.46
C PHE A 270 -12.64 -3.23 -1.23
N VAL A 271 -12.24 -3.78 -0.09
CA VAL A 271 -12.61 -3.28 1.23
C VAL A 271 -11.36 -3.19 2.10
N GLY A 272 -11.12 -2.03 2.69
CA GLY A 272 -9.94 -1.81 3.53
C GLY A 272 -10.27 -1.08 4.82
N TYR A 273 -9.50 -1.38 5.86
CA TYR A 273 -9.63 -0.83 7.20
C TYR A 273 -8.36 -0.07 7.57
N GLU A 274 -8.51 1.13 8.10
CA GLU A 274 -7.41 1.92 8.65
C GLU A 274 -7.94 2.77 9.81
N ILE A 275 -7.27 2.73 10.94
CA ILE A 275 -7.69 3.42 12.16
C ILE A 275 -7.30 4.90 12.16
N ASN A 276 -6.21 5.26 11.49
CA ASN A 276 -5.75 6.63 11.40
C ASN A 276 -6.48 7.38 10.27
N GLU A 277 -7.26 8.39 10.64
CA GLU A 277 -8.05 9.19 9.72
C GLU A 277 -7.20 9.89 8.64
N SER A 278 -5.99 10.34 8.99
CA SER A 278 -5.09 10.99 8.04
C SER A 278 -4.60 10.03 6.96
N TYR A 279 -4.33 8.77 7.32
CA TYR A 279 -3.96 7.73 6.37
C TYR A 279 -5.14 7.31 5.48
N CYS A 280 -6.36 7.27 6.04
CA CYS A 280 -7.57 7.10 5.23
C CYS A 280 -7.75 8.21 4.19
N ALA A 281 -7.47 9.47 4.55
CA ALA A 281 -7.54 10.60 3.62
C ALA A 281 -6.53 10.44 2.48
N ILE A 282 -5.27 10.12 2.81
CA ILE A 282 -4.22 9.83 1.81
C ILE A 282 -4.64 8.68 0.88
N ALA A 283 -5.22 7.61 1.42
CA ALA A 283 -5.71 6.48 0.63
C ALA A 283 -6.79 6.92 -0.37
N ARG A 284 -7.76 7.75 0.05
CA ARG A 284 -8.82 8.29 -0.83
C ARG A 284 -8.24 9.09 -1.98
N GLU A 285 -7.30 9.99 -1.71
CA GLU A 285 -6.65 10.81 -2.74
C GLU A 285 -5.93 9.93 -3.78
N ARG A 286 -5.12 8.96 -3.31
CA ARG A 286 -4.38 8.06 -4.20
C ARG A 286 -5.32 7.21 -5.06
N VAL A 287 -6.39 6.68 -4.49
CA VAL A 287 -7.37 5.89 -5.25
C VAL A 287 -8.10 6.74 -6.27
N SER A 288 -8.50 7.95 -5.91
CA SER A 288 -9.17 8.88 -6.83
C SER A 288 -8.29 9.22 -8.03
N ALA A 289 -7.01 9.52 -7.79
CA ALA A 289 -6.03 9.77 -8.85
C ALA A 289 -5.80 8.55 -9.76
N ALA A 290 -5.72 7.35 -9.16
CA ALA A 290 -5.54 6.11 -9.91
C ALA A 290 -6.76 5.79 -10.79
N ALA A 291 -7.97 5.99 -10.28
CA ALA A 291 -9.20 5.77 -11.02
C ALA A 291 -9.34 6.75 -12.21
N ALA A 292 -9.04 8.03 -12.01
CA ALA A 292 -9.05 9.02 -13.09
C ALA A 292 -8.07 8.67 -14.22
N SER A 293 -6.88 8.17 -13.86
CA SER A 293 -5.87 7.73 -14.84
C SER A 293 -6.31 6.50 -15.64
N ALA A 294 -7.01 5.56 -15.00
CA ALA A 294 -7.53 4.36 -15.66
C ALA A 294 -8.63 4.70 -16.69
N VAL A 295 -9.51 5.66 -16.38
CA VAL A 295 -10.52 6.15 -17.32
C VAL A 295 -9.87 6.83 -18.53
N ALA A 296 -8.84 7.65 -18.32
CA ALA A 296 -8.13 8.32 -19.40
C ALA A 296 -7.35 7.37 -20.33
N ALA A 297 -6.90 6.21 -19.83
CA ALA A 297 -6.18 5.22 -20.62
C ALA A 297 -7.09 4.26 -21.40
N GLY A 298 -8.39 4.21 -21.07
CA GLY A 298 -9.40 3.36 -21.72
C GLY A 298 -10.28 4.08 -22.74
N ALA A 299 -10.12 5.39 -22.92
CA ALA A 299 -10.80 6.24 -23.91
C ALA A 299 -9.88 6.52 -25.11
#